data_AF-T0J2K1-F1
#
_entry.id   AF-T0J2K1-F1
#
_cell.length_a   1.000
_cell.length_b   1.000
_cell.length_c   1.000
_cell.angle_alpha   90.00
_cell.angle_beta   90.00
_cell.angle_gamma   90.00
#
_symmetry.space_group_name_H-M   'P 1'
#
loop_
_entity.id
_entity.type
_entity.pdbx_description
1 polymer ?
#
loop_
_entity_poly.entity_id
_entity_poly.type
_entity_poly.pdbx_seq_one_letter_code
_entity_poly.pdbx_strand_id
1 'polypeptide(L)'
;MDLAELTAGIAAAMAGAKDRGQVASYIPELAKVDPAQFGIAIATADGGLFTGGNADTGFTIQSISKVFALTLALGKVGDQLWERVGREPSGNAFNSITQLEYEHGIPRNPFINAGAIVVADVNLGGHQPRVAIGEMLRFIRYLSGDDSIRVNQAVAASETTTGHRNMALAHYMSAFGNIRHPVDLVLGTYFHQCAIEMNCRQLALAGRYLMLDGHHPEGGRVVSPRRARRINALMLTCGHYDASGDFAFRVGIPGKSGVGGGILAIVPGRASIAVWSPGLNDSGNSHLGTLALEELAQRTGWSVFSPAS
;
A
#
# COMPACT_ATOMS: atom_id res chain seq x y z
N MET A 1 28.79 0.22 1.25
CA MET A 1 27.90 0.66 2.34
C MET A 1 27.33 -0.57 2.98
N ASP A 2 27.45 -0.72 4.30
CA ASP A 2 26.83 -1.83 5.02
C ASP A 2 25.35 -1.49 5.29
N LEU A 3 24.45 -2.22 4.62
CA LEU A 3 23.01 -2.03 4.80
C LEU A 3 22.51 -2.51 6.17
N ALA A 4 23.19 -3.46 6.82
CA ALA A 4 22.83 -3.90 8.15
C ALA A 4 23.08 -2.78 9.17
N GLU A 5 24.29 -2.20 9.14
CA GLU A 5 24.66 -1.06 10.00
C GLU A 5 23.75 0.15 9.73
N LEU A 6 23.48 0.47 8.47
CA LEU A 6 22.57 1.56 8.10
C LEU A 6 21.16 1.34 8.63
N THR A 7 20.60 0.15 8.44
CA THR A 7 19.23 -0.18 8.87
C THR A 7 19.11 -0.12 10.39
N ALA A 8 20.11 -0.62 11.12
CA ALA A 8 20.16 -0.54 12.57
C ALA A 8 20.28 0.92 13.06
N GLY A 9 21.12 1.72 12.40
CA GLY A 9 21.31 3.14 12.70
C GLY A 9 20.02 3.95 12.52
N ILE A 10 19.31 3.76 11.40
CA ILE A 10 18.01 4.41 11.15
C ILE A 10 17.01 4.01 12.24
N ALA A 11 16.92 2.72 12.58
CA ALA A 11 16.00 2.27 13.62
C ALA A 11 16.30 2.89 14.99
N ALA A 12 17.58 3.01 15.36
CA ALA A 12 17.99 3.67 16.59
C ALA A 12 17.66 5.18 16.58
N ALA A 13 17.89 5.87 15.46
CA ALA A 13 17.54 7.28 15.30
C ALA A 13 16.03 7.52 15.46
N MET A 14 15.20 6.69 14.81
CA MET A 14 13.74 6.79 14.91
C MET A 14 13.21 6.43 16.30
N ALA A 15 13.86 5.50 17.01
CA ALA A 15 13.51 5.20 18.39
C ALA A 15 13.75 6.38 19.35
N GLY A 16 14.74 7.23 19.06
CA GLY A 16 15.06 8.44 19.82
C GLY A 16 14.27 9.69 19.43
N ALA A 17 13.42 9.62 18.39
CA ALA A 17 12.66 10.76 17.90
C ALA A 17 11.57 11.19 18.90
N LYS A 18 11.48 12.50 19.18
CA LYS A 18 10.49 13.07 20.11
C LYS A 18 9.11 13.24 19.48
N ASP A 19 9.06 13.77 18.27
CA ASP A 19 7.84 13.84 17.48
C ASP A 19 7.65 12.50 16.76
N ARG A 20 6.51 11.86 17.01
CA ARG A 20 6.19 10.55 16.44
C ARG A 20 4.89 10.59 15.63
N GLY A 21 4.28 11.77 15.45
CA GLY A 21 2.94 11.90 14.88
C GLY A 21 1.83 11.38 15.80
N GLN A 22 0.62 11.22 15.25
CA GLN A 22 -0.57 10.79 15.99
C GLN A 22 -1.13 9.48 15.44
N VAL A 23 -1.44 8.54 16.32
CA VAL A 23 -1.98 7.23 15.94
C VAL A 23 -3.40 7.40 15.40
N ALA A 24 -3.73 6.69 14.32
CA ALA A 24 -5.08 6.69 13.78
C ALA A 24 -6.10 6.17 14.81
N SER A 25 -7.17 6.93 15.01
CA SER A 25 -8.16 6.66 16.07
C SER A 25 -9.61 6.54 15.58
N TYR A 26 -9.83 6.54 14.26
CA TYR A 26 -11.18 6.45 13.69
C TYR A 26 -11.83 5.07 13.85
N ILE A 27 -11.04 4.02 14.10
CA ILE A 27 -11.50 2.73 14.61
C ILE A 27 -10.77 2.33 15.89
N PRO A 28 -11.43 1.64 16.84
CA PRO A 28 -10.83 1.28 18.13
C PRO A 28 -9.57 0.44 18.03
N GLU A 29 -9.45 -0.42 17.01
CA GLU A 29 -8.34 -1.35 16.85
C GLU A 29 -7.04 -0.64 16.50
N LEU A 30 -7.09 0.44 15.72
CA LEU A 30 -5.90 1.23 15.38
C LEU A 30 -5.45 2.10 16.55
N ALA A 31 -6.39 2.60 17.36
CA ALA A 31 -6.11 3.46 18.51
C ALA A 31 -5.31 2.77 19.63
N LYS A 32 -5.28 1.43 19.65
CA LYS A 32 -4.62 0.62 20.68
C LYS A 32 -3.13 0.39 20.42
N VAL A 33 -2.63 0.74 19.24
CA VAL A 33 -1.25 0.47 18.86
C VAL A 33 -0.32 1.43 19.60
N ASP A 34 0.72 0.88 20.22
CA ASP A 34 1.73 1.66 20.93
C ASP A 34 2.46 2.63 19.96
N PRO A 35 2.36 3.95 20.15
CA PRO A 35 3.05 4.93 19.29
C PRO A 35 4.57 4.81 19.38
N ALA A 36 5.11 4.10 20.38
CA ALA A 36 6.54 3.90 20.54
C ALA A 36 7.15 2.87 19.58
N GLN A 37 6.33 2.19 18.78
CA GLN A 37 6.77 1.18 17.82
C GLN A 37 7.43 1.83 16.60
N PHE A 38 8.53 1.22 16.14
CA PHE A 38 9.14 1.50 14.83
C PHE A 38 9.76 0.21 14.31
N GLY A 39 9.57 -0.10 13.02
CA GLY A 39 10.19 -1.24 12.36
C GLY A 39 10.55 -0.93 10.91
N ILE A 40 11.66 -1.48 10.43
CA ILE A 40 12.10 -1.37 9.04
C ILE A 40 12.64 -2.71 8.54
N ALA A 41 12.34 -3.03 7.27
CA ALA A 41 12.92 -4.15 6.55
C ALA A 41 13.29 -3.73 5.12
N ILE A 42 14.47 -4.15 4.66
CA ILE A 42 15.00 -3.90 3.31
C ILE A 42 15.33 -5.25 2.68
N ALA A 43 14.57 -5.64 1.66
CA ALA A 43 14.86 -6.82 0.83
C ALA A 43 15.54 -6.38 -0.47
N THR A 44 16.77 -6.80 -0.70
CA THR A 44 17.58 -6.39 -1.85
C THR A 44 17.46 -7.36 -3.03
N ALA A 45 17.79 -6.87 -4.24
CA ALA A 45 17.68 -7.65 -5.48
C ALA A 45 18.62 -8.87 -5.52
N ASP A 46 19.72 -8.84 -4.78
CA ASP A 46 20.67 -9.95 -4.59
C ASP A 46 20.23 -10.96 -3.51
N GLY A 47 19.05 -10.78 -2.92
CA GLY A 47 18.48 -11.71 -1.94
C GLY A 47 18.77 -11.38 -0.47
N GLY A 48 19.49 -10.29 -0.18
CA GLY A 48 19.67 -9.81 1.19
C GLY A 48 18.36 -9.36 1.85
N LEU A 49 18.26 -9.57 3.16
CA LEU A 49 17.16 -9.07 3.98
C LEU A 49 17.73 -8.44 5.26
N PHE A 50 17.60 -7.12 5.38
CA PHE A 50 18.11 -6.34 6.50
C PHE A 50 16.94 -5.78 7.30
N THR A 51 17.02 -5.82 8.63
CA THR A 51 15.93 -5.35 9.50
C THR A 51 16.42 -4.56 10.68
N GLY A 52 15.60 -3.63 11.15
CA GLY A 52 15.84 -2.83 12.35
C GLY A 52 14.55 -2.55 13.10
N GLY A 53 14.67 -2.37 14.43
CA GLY A 53 13.53 -2.16 15.31
C GLY A 53 12.57 -3.35 15.35
N ASN A 54 11.29 -3.07 15.51
CA ASN A 54 10.20 -4.03 15.66
C ASN A 54 9.69 -4.54 14.30
N ALA A 55 10.60 -4.94 13.41
CA ALA A 55 10.29 -5.35 12.03
C ALA A 55 9.40 -6.60 11.92
N ASP A 56 9.29 -7.38 13.00
CA ASP A 56 8.49 -8.60 13.09
C ASP A 56 7.08 -8.39 13.66
N THR A 57 6.79 -7.19 14.19
CA THR A 57 5.47 -6.85 14.73
C THR A 57 4.46 -6.72 13.59
N GLY A 58 3.35 -7.46 13.71
CA GLY A 58 2.26 -7.43 12.74
C GLY A 58 1.43 -6.14 12.84
N PHE A 59 1.01 -5.62 11.69
CA PHE A 59 0.07 -4.52 11.56
C PHE A 59 -0.82 -4.72 10.34
N THR A 60 -2.02 -4.15 10.35
CA THR A 60 -2.87 -4.19 9.15
C THR A 60 -2.29 -3.28 8.07
N ILE A 61 -2.09 -3.81 6.87
CA ILE A 61 -1.43 -3.07 5.78
C ILE A 61 -2.33 -2.00 5.15
N GLN A 62 -3.65 -2.01 5.42
CA GLN A 62 -4.59 -0.95 5.06
C GLN A 62 -4.46 -0.58 3.57
N SER A 63 -4.33 0.71 3.24
CA SER A 63 -4.19 1.19 1.86
C SER A 63 -2.98 0.65 1.10
N ILE A 64 -1.99 0.03 1.75
CA ILE A 64 -0.88 -0.66 1.05
C ILE A 64 -1.41 -1.87 0.27
N SER A 65 -2.48 -2.51 0.77
CA SER A 65 -3.16 -3.62 0.08
C SER A 65 -3.62 -3.27 -1.33
N LYS A 66 -3.88 -1.98 -1.61
CA LYS A 66 -4.30 -1.49 -2.93
C LYS A 66 -3.27 -1.80 -4.03
N VAL A 67 -1.97 -1.90 -3.70
CA VAL A 67 -0.91 -2.28 -4.65
C VAL A 67 -1.10 -3.70 -5.15
N PHE A 68 -1.30 -4.64 -4.22
CA PHE A 68 -1.50 -6.05 -4.54
C PHE A 68 -2.86 -6.28 -5.23
N ALA A 69 -3.90 -5.55 -4.80
CA ALA A 69 -5.23 -5.63 -5.40
C ALA A 69 -5.22 -5.12 -6.85
N LEU A 70 -4.54 -4.01 -7.12
CA LEU A 70 -4.33 -3.49 -8.47
C LEU A 70 -3.59 -4.51 -9.34
N THR A 71 -2.58 -5.18 -8.78
CA THR A 71 -1.79 -6.19 -9.49
C THR A 71 -2.65 -7.37 -9.92
N LEU A 72 -3.51 -7.89 -9.04
CA LEU A 72 -4.47 -8.94 -9.38
C LEU A 72 -5.49 -8.49 -10.44
N ALA A 73 -6.05 -7.29 -10.29
CA ALA A 73 -7.02 -6.76 -11.24
C ALA A 73 -6.42 -6.62 -12.65
N LEU A 74 -5.19 -6.11 -12.76
CA LEU A 74 -4.44 -6.03 -14.01
C LEU A 74 -4.10 -7.42 -14.59
N GLY A 75 -3.96 -8.44 -13.75
CA GLY A 75 -3.83 -9.83 -14.16
C GLY A 75 -5.13 -10.37 -14.78
N LYS A 76 -6.28 -10.05 -14.18
CA LYS A 76 -7.61 -10.52 -14.59
C LYS A 76 -8.13 -9.86 -15.87
N VAL A 77 -8.07 -8.53 -15.96
CA VAL A 77 -8.71 -7.76 -17.05
C VAL A 77 -7.73 -6.95 -17.90
N GLY A 78 -6.45 -6.91 -17.54
CA GLY A 78 -5.45 -6.16 -18.28
C GLY A 78 -5.74 -4.66 -18.34
N ASP A 79 -5.48 -4.06 -19.50
CA ASP A 79 -5.59 -2.61 -19.67
C ASP A 79 -7.05 -2.11 -19.72
N GLN A 80 -8.05 -3.01 -19.81
CA GLN A 80 -9.48 -2.66 -19.68
C GLN A 80 -9.83 -2.06 -18.31
N LEU A 81 -9.00 -2.31 -17.29
CA LEU A 81 -9.16 -1.65 -15.98
C LEU A 81 -9.18 -0.12 -16.10
N TRP A 82 -8.43 0.45 -17.05
CA TRP A 82 -8.28 1.89 -17.21
C TRP A 82 -9.50 2.61 -17.79
N GLU A 83 -10.50 1.86 -18.24
CA GLU A 83 -11.82 2.40 -18.61
C GLU A 83 -12.68 2.68 -17.38
N ARG A 84 -12.35 2.06 -16.24
CA ARG A 84 -13.13 2.13 -14.99
C ARG A 84 -12.47 2.96 -13.90
N VAL A 85 -11.15 3.17 -14.00
CA VAL A 85 -10.35 3.96 -13.07
C VAL A 85 -9.20 4.63 -13.81
N GLY A 86 -8.95 5.90 -13.52
CA GLY A 86 -7.87 6.68 -14.11
C GLY A 86 -6.48 6.29 -13.60
N ARG A 87 -5.50 7.16 -13.89
CA ARG A 87 -4.08 6.97 -13.55
C ARG A 87 -3.41 8.24 -13.00
N GLU A 88 -4.19 9.29 -12.78
CA GLU A 88 -3.66 10.62 -12.43
C GLU A 88 -3.87 10.91 -10.94
N PRO A 89 -3.02 11.75 -10.33
CA PRO A 89 -3.31 12.30 -9.01
C PRO A 89 -4.67 13.02 -8.97
N SER A 90 -5.28 13.07 -7.78
CA SER A 90 -6.41 13.97 -7.53
C SER A 90 -5.88 15.35 -7.11
N GLY A 91 -6.35 16.42 -7.77
CA GLY A 91 -6.04 17.79 -7.35
C GLY A 91 -6.92 18.29 -6.19
N ASN A 92 -8.00 17.57 -5.90
CA ASN A 92 -8.86 17.75 -4.73
C ASN A 92 -8.54 16.68 -3.69
N ALA A 93 -9.02 16.87 -2.46
CA ALA A 93 -8.93 15.86 -1.40
C ALA A 93 -9.29 14.47 -1.94
N PHE A 94 -8.46 13.46 -1.63
CA PHE A 94 -8.50 12.10 -2.17
C PHE A 94 -9.85 11.34 -2.06
N ASN A 95 -10.83 11.94 -1.42
CA ASN A 95 -12.08 11.37 -0.96
C ASN A 95 -13.29 12.28 -1.29
N SER A 96 -13.10 13.21 -2.24
CA SER A 96 -14.10 14.15 -2.75
C SER A 96 -15.16 13.45 -3.61
N ILE A 97 -16.44 13.55 -3.21
CA ILE A 97 -17.58 13.08 -4.01
C ILE A 97 -17.78 13.98 -5.24
N THR A 98 -17.56 15.29 -5.08
CA THR A 98 -17.67 16.27 -6.17
C THR A 98 -16.76 15.91 -7.34
N GLN A 99 -15.54 15.40 -7.08
CA GLN A 99 -14.67 14.93 -8.16
C GLN A 99 -15.29 13.75 -8.91
N LEU A 100 -15.88 12.79 -8.21
CA LEU A 100 -16.55 11.64 -8.83
C LEU A 100 -17.77 12.05 -9.64
N GLU A 101 -18.48 13.10 -9.24
CA GLU A 101 -19.61 13.66 -9.99
C GLU A 101 -19.15 14.18 -11.36
N TYR A 102 -18.12 15.04 -11.36
CA TYR A 102 -17.54 15.58 -12.60
C TYR A 102 -16.95 14.50 -13.51
N GLU A 103 -16.48 13.40 -12.94
CA GLU A 103 -15.87 12.29 -13.67
C GLU A 103 -16.85 11.14 -13.95
N HIS A 104 -18.16 11.38 -13.77
CA HIS A 104 -19.22 10.42 -14.04
C HIS A 104 -18.97 9.05 -13.39
N GLY A 105 -18.55 9.07 -12.13
CA GLY A 105 -18.29 7.88 -11.33
C GLY A 105 -16.98 7.15 -11.64
N ILE A 106 -16.10 7.70 -12.48
CA ILE A 106 -14.76 7.14 -12.76
C ILE A 106 -13.73 7.77 -11.82
N PRO A 107 -13.12 7.02 -10.88
CA PRO A 107 -12.14 7.58 -9.95
C PRO A 107 -10.81 7.91 -10.64
N ARG A 108 -10.11 8.95 -10.17
CA ARG A 108 -8.81 9.43 -10.72
C ARG A 108 -7.71 8.39 -10.82
N ASN A 109 -7.58 7.49 -9.85
CA ASN A 109 -6.51 6.49 -9.78
C ASN A 109 -6.89 5.34 -8.81
N PRO A 110 -6.22 4.18 -8.88
CA PRO A 110 -6.56 3.02 -8.03
C PRO A 110 -6.11 3.14 -6.57
N PHE A 111 -5.35 4.19 -6.19
CA PHE A 111 -4.79 4.34 -4.85
C PHE A 111 -5.59 5.26 -3.91
N ILE A 112 -6.58 5.97 -4.45
CA ILE A 112 -7.67 6.55 -3.65
C ILE A 112 -8.75 5.49 -3.34
N ASN A 113 -9.57 5.74 -2.30
CA ASN A 113 -10.56 4.75 -1.86
C ASN A 113 -11.57 4.40 -2.94
N ALA A 114 -12.08 5.39 -3.68
CA ALA A 114 -13.03 5.15 -4.77
C ALA A 114 -12.44 4.22 -5.85
N GLY A 115 -11.21 4.48 -6.28
CA GLY A 115 -10.53 3.62 -7.26
C GLY A 115 -10.25 2.22 -6.73
N ALA A 116 -9.88 2.10 -5.46
CA ALA A 116 -9.67 0.80 -4.83
C ALA A 116 -10.96 -0.02 -4.69
N ILE A 117 -12.11 0.63 -4.49
CA ILE A 117 -13.42 -0.02 -4.48
C ILE A 117 -13.77 -0.55 -5.89
N VAL A 118 -13.48 0.21 -6.96
CA VAL A 118 -13.60 -0.28 -8.35
C VAL A 118 -12.67 -1.47 -8.60
N VAL A 119 -11.43 -1.41 -8.12
CA VAL A 119 -10.48 -2.54 -8.19
C VAL A 119 -11.00 -3.75 -7.40
N ALA A 120 -11.62 -3.54 -6.24
CA ALA A 120 -12.24 -4.61 -5.47
C ALA A 120 -13.42 -5.24 -6.23
N ASP A 121 -14.25 -4.45 -6.93
CA ASP A 121 -15.33 -4.96 -7.79
C ASP A 121 -14.79 -5.82 -8.95
N VAL A 122 -13.69 -5.40 -9.58
CA VAL A 122 -13.02 -6.20 -10.62
C VAL A 122 -12.47 -7.51 -10.04
N ASN A 123 -11.83 -7.44 -8.87
CA ASN A 123 -11.27 -8.62 -8.22
C ASN A 123 -12.35 -9.57 -7.69
N LEU A 124 -13.52 -9.05 -7.30
CA LEU A 124 -14.67 -9.85 -6.89
C LEU A 124 -15.12 -10.77 -8.02
N GLY A 125 -15.20 -10.26 -9.26
CA GLY A 125 -15.49 -11.06 -10.46
C GLY A 125 -16.79 -11.86 -10.38
N GLY A 126 -17.77 -11.40 -9.61
CA GLY A 126 -19.05 -12.09 -9.39
C GLY A 126 -19.03 -13.18 -8.31
N HIS A 127 -17.90 -13.40 -7.64
CA HIS A 127 -17.79 -14.36 -6.54
C HIS A 127 -18.26 -13.79 -5.20
N GLN A 128 -18.26 -14.63 -4.16
CA GLN A 128 -18.43 -14.18 -2.78
C GLN A 128 -17.12 -13.55 -2.26
N PRO A 129 -17.18 -12.56 -1.34
CA PRO A 129 -15.99 -11.88 -0.81
C PRO A 129 -14.91 -12.84 -0.30
N ARG A 130 -15.30 -13.93 0.37
CA ARG A 130 -14.38 -14.96 0.88
C ARG A 130 -13.50 -15.58 -0.21
N VAL A 131 -14.01 -15.73 -1.44
CA VAL A 131 -13.26 -16.28 -2.56
C VAL A 131 -12.20 -15.29 -3.05
N ALA A 132 -12.60 -14.04 -3.30
CA ALA A 132 -11.70 -12.98 -3.72
C ALA A 132 -10.59 -12.70 -2.69
N ILE A 133 -10.95 -12.69 -1.39
CA ILE A 133 -9.97 -12.57 -0.30
C ILE A 133 -9.05 -13.79 -0.23
N GLY A 134 -9.56 -15.00 -0.46
CA GLY A 134 -8.73 -16.20 -0.54
C GLY A 134 -7.69 -16.12 -1.67
N GLU A 135 -8.05 -15.56 -2.83
CA GLU A 135 -7.11 -15.28 -3.92
C GLU A 135 -6.05 -14.26 -3.53
N MET A 136 -6.47 -13.16 -2.90
CA MET A 136 -5.59 -12.11 -2.40
C MET A 136 -4.57 -12.65 -1.39
N LEU A 137 -5.01 -13.46 -0.42
CA LEU A 137 -4.13 -14.09 0.56
C LEU A 137 -3.16 -15.05 -0.12
N ARG A 138 -3.62 -15.94 -1.01
CA ARG A 138 -2.72 -16.84 -1.75
C ARG A 138 -1.66 -16.07 -2.52
N PHE A 139 -2.05 -14.95 -3.14
CA PHE A 139 -1.14 -14.10 -3.89
C PHE A 139 -0.08 -13.45 -2.99
N ILE A 140 -0.47 -12.80 -1.89
CA ILE A 140 0.48 -12.16 -0.97
C ILE A 140 1.40 -13.21 -0.31
N ARG A 141 0.85 -14.36 0.09
CA ARG A 141 1.63 -15.46 0.69
C ARG A 141 2.67 -16.00 -0.29
N TYR A 142 2.29 -16.17 -1.56
CA TYR A 142 3.25 -16.52 -2.62
C TYR A 142 4.35 -15.47 -2.75
N LEU A 143 4.02 -14.18 -2.81
CA LEU A 143 5.01 -13.10 -2.97
C LEU A 143 5.97 -12.98 -1.77
N SER A 144 5.47 -13.22 -0.56
CA SER A 144 6.22 -13.09 0.69
C SER A 144 6.95 -14.37 1.10
N GLY A 145 6.50 -15.54 0.63
CA GLY A 145 6.97 -16.85 1.10
C GLY A 145 6.46 -17.23 2.49
N ASP A 146 5.34 -16.66 2.96
CA ASP A 146 4.85 -16.86 4.33
C ASP A 146 3.34 -17.11 4.38
N ASP A 147 2.94 -18.34 4.72
CA ASP A 147 1.53 -18.76 4.82
C ASP A 147 0.79 -18.27 6.08
N SER A 148 1.50 -17.67 7.04
CA SER A 148 0.90 -17.17 8.29
C SER A 148 0.06 -15.90 8.10
N ILE A 149 0.27 -15.18 7.00
CA ILE A 149 -0.42 -13.93 6.66
C ILE A 149 -1.93 -14.15 6.60
N ARG A 150 -2.70 -13.35 7.33
CA ARG A 150 -4.15 -13.52 7.51
C ARG A 150 -4.86 -12.18 7.61
N VAL A 151 -6.18 -12.22 7.48
CA VAL A 151 -7.04 -11.07 7.75
C VAL A 151 -7.25 -10.93 9.26
N ASN A 152 -7.01 -9.74 9.79
CA ASN A 152 -7.40 -9.36 11.14
C ASN A 152 -8.91 -9.13 11.19
N GLN A 153 -9.64 -10.09 11.75
CA GLN A 153 -11.11 -10.09 11.77
C GLN A 153 -11.69 -8.92 12.57
N ALA A 154 -11.02 -8.49 13.64
CA ALA A 154 -11.48 -7.36 14.45
C ALA A 154 -11.41 -6.06 13.65
N VAL A 155 -10.30 -5.81 12.96
CA VAL A 155 -10.17 -4.63 12.08
C VAL A 155 -11.16 -4.69 10.92
N ALA A 156 -11.34 -5.85 10.28
CA ALA A 156 -12.32 -6.01 9.19
C ALA A 156 -13.76 -5.69 9.66
N ALA A 157 -14.14 -6.16 10.85
CA ALA A 157 -15.44 -5.88 11.44
C ALA A 157 -15.63 -4.38 11.72
N SER A 158 -14.63 -3.75 12.36
CA SER A 158 -14.69 -2.31 12.66
C SER A 158 -14.74 -1.44 11.41
N GLU A 159 -13.91 -1.71 10.41
CA GLU A 159 -13.95 -1.02 9.11
C GLU A 159 -15.32 -1.15 8.43
N THR A 160 -15.95 -2.33 8.54
CA THR A 160 -17.30 -2.56 8.00
C THR A 160 -18.34 -1.70 8.73
N THR A 161 -18.29 -1.65 10.06
CA THR A 161 -19.25 -0.87 10.86
C THR A 161 -19.09 0.64 10.68
N THR A 162 -17.86 1.16 10.59
CA THR A 162 -17.60 2.61 10.49
C THR A 162 -17.42 3.12 9.06
N GLY A 163 -17.48 2.23 8.07
CA GLY A 163 -17.16 2.48 6.67
C GLY A 163 -18.14 3.35 5.87
N HIS A 164 -18.94 4.21 6.52
CA HIS A 164 -20.02 5.01 5.90
C HIS A 164 -19.56 5.80 4.67
N ARG A 165 -18.36 6.36 4.73
CA ARG A 165 -17.81 7.09 3.59
C ARG A 165 -17.56 6.19 2.39
N ASN A 166 -17.02 5.00 2.61
CA ASN A 166 -16.78 4.04 1.54
C ASN A 166 -18.10 3.48 0.99
N MET A 167 -19.12 3.30 1.85
CA MET A 167 -20.49 2.98 1.42
C MET A 167 -21.07 4.04 0.49
N ALA A 168 -20.95 5.33 0.86
CA ALA A 168 -21.41 6.44 0.03
C ALA A 168 -20.69 6.46 -1.33
N LEU A 169 -19.36 6.33 -1.36
CA LEU A 169 -18.58 6.28 -2.60
C LEU A 169 -19.01 5.11 -3.50
N ALA A 170 -19.21 3.92 -2.92
CA ALA A 170 -19.58 2.73 -3.68
C ALA A 170 -20.98 2.85 -4.31
N HIS A 171 -21.98 3.30 -3.54
CA HIS A 171 -23.32 3.55 -4.08
C HIS A 171 -23.33 4.66 -5.14
N TYR A 172 -22.53 5.71 -4.94
CA TYR A 172 -22.43 6.80 -5.90
C TYR A 172 -21.85 6.32 -7.24
N MET A 173 -20.74 5.57 -7.21
CA MET A 173 -20.18 4.96 -8.43
C MET A 173 -21.11 3.91 -9.04
N SER A 174 -21.91 3.19 -8.23
CA SER A 174 -22.93 2.27 -8.71
C SER A 174 -24.04 2.98 -9.48
N ALA A 175 -24.44 4.18 -9.06
CA ALA A 175 -25.44 4.99 -9.77
C ALA A 175 -24.98 5.40 -11.17
N PHE A 176 -23.66 5.53 -11.38
CA PHE A 176 -23.02 5.76 -12.69
C PHE A 176 -22.69 4.47 -13.46
N GLY A 177 -23.03 3.29 -12.93
CA GLY A 177 -22.76 2.00 -13.58
C GLY A 177 -21.29 1.55 -13.52
N ASN A 178 -20.45 2.21 -12.71
CA ASN A 178 -19.05 1.84 -12.56
C ASN A 178 -18.80 0.82 -11.44
N ILE A 179 -19.80 0.52 -10.60
CA ILE A 179 -19.81 -0.70 -9.76
C ILE A 179 -20.80 -1.67 -10.38
N ARG A 180 -20.33 -2.90 -10.65
CA ARG A 180 -21.06 -3.88 -11.49
C ARG A 180 -21.57 -5.09 -10.71
N HIS A 181 -21.17 -5.21 -9.45
CA HIS A 181 -21.65 -6.23 -8.52
C HIS A 181 -22.38 -5.59 -7.33
N PRO A 182 -23.14 -6.37 -6.52
CA PRO A 182 -23.79 -5.85 -5.33
C PRO A 182 -22.80 -5.12 -4.40
N VAL A 183 -23.13 -3.88 -4.04
CA VAL A 183 -22.24 -2.97 -3.28
C VAL A 183 -21.72 -3.63 -1.99
N ASP A 184 -22.57 -4.34 -1.26
CA ASP A 184 -22.18 -5.01 -0.01
C ASP A 184 -21.11 -6.09 -0.21
N LEU A 185 -21.11 -6.80 -1.34
CA LEU A 185 -20.10 -7.81 -1.65
C LEU A 185 -18.77 -7.15 -2.06
N VAL A 186 -18.84 -6.05 -2.82
CA VAL A 186 -17.66 -5.26 -3.18
C VAL A 186 -16.99 -4.69 -1.93
N LEU A 187 -17.78 -4.08 -1.05
CA LEU A 187 -17.30 -3.50 0.20
C LEU A 187 -16.81 -4.56 1.18
N GLY A 188 -17.50 -5.69 1.27
CA GLY A 188 -17.02 -6.85 2.04
C GLY A 188 -15.62 -7.27 1.59
N THR A 189 -15.36 -7.30 0.28
CA THR A 189 -14.02 -7.57 -0.25
C THR A 189 -13.03 -6.46 0.09
N TYR A 190 -13.41 -5.20 -0.12
CA TYR A 190 -12.54 -4.05 0.17
C TYR A 190 -12.11 -3.96 1.65
N PHE A 191 -13.04 -4.12 2.60
CA PHE A 191 -12.72 -4.01 4.03
C PHE A 191 -11.82 -5.16 4.52
N HIS A 192 -12.09 -6.39 4.10
CA HIS A 192 -11.24 -7.54 4.46
C HIS A 192 -9.85 -7.44 3.83
N GLN A 193 -9.74 -6.86 2.62
CA GLN A 193 -8.47 -6.59 1.96
C GLN A 193 -7.61 -5.59 2.75
N CYS A 194 -8.21 -4.51 3.25
CA CYS A 194 -7.51 -3.52 4.09
C CYS A 194 -7.04 -4.10 5.43
N ALA A 195 -7.78 -5.07 5.97
CA ALA A 195 -7.49 -5.72 7.25
C ALA A 195 -6.46 -6.87 7.16
N ILE A 196 -5.81 -7.10 6.01
CA ILE A 196 -4.71 -8.07 5.92
C ILE A 196 -3.56 -7.62 6.82
N GLU A 197 -3.10 -8.51 7.70
CA GLU A 197 -2.04 -8.26 8.67
C GLU A 197 -0.71 -8.81 8.15
N MET A 198 0.32 -7.95 8.16
CA MET A 198 1.69 -8.30 7.79
C MET A 198 2.67 -7.55 8.71
N ASN A 199 3.91 -8.04 8.80
CA ASN A 199 5.03 -7.28 9.39
C ASN A 199 5.93 -6.66 8.31
N CYS A 200 6.96 -5.90 8.70
CA CYS A 200 7.86 -5.26 7.75
C CYS A 200 8.60 -6.29 6.88
N ARG A 201 9.05 -7.42 7.44
CA ARG A 201 9.72 -8.47 6.64
C ARG A 201 8.83 -9.00 5.53
N GLN A 202 7.63 -9.43 5.90
CA GLN A 202 6.64 -9.96 4.97
C GLN A 202 6.30 -8.95 3.89
N LEU A 203 6.12 -7.68 4.26
CA LEU A 203 5.76 -6.61 3.31
C LEU A 203 6.91 -6.28 2.35
N ALA A 204 8.14 -6.17 2.86
CA ALA A 204 9.34 -5.97 2.04
C ALA A 204 9.54 -7.12 1.05
N LEU A 205 9.38 -8.38 1.51
CA LEU A 205 9.47 -9.56 0.65
C LEU A 205 8.36 -9.58 -0.42
N ALA A 206 7.13 -9.22 -0.04
CA ALA A 206 5.99 -9.21 -0.97
C ALA A 206 6.14 -8.16 -2.08
N GLY A 207 6.83 -7.05 -1.84
CA GLY A 207 7.05 -5.98 -2.82
C GLY A 207 8.12 -6.29 -3.88
N ARG A 208 8.94 -7.33 -3.70
CA ARG A 208 10.13 -7.61 -4.53
C ARG A 208 9.85 -7.71 -6.03
N TYR A 209 8.67 -8.20 -6.43
CA TYR A 209 8.34 -8.30 -7.85
C TYR A 209 8.30 -6.94 -8.56
N LEU A 210 8.02 -5.85 -7.85
CA LEU A 210 7.99 -4.50 -8.43
C LEU A 210 9.38 -3.92 -8.68
N MET A 211 10.39 -4.30 -7.87
CA MET A 211 11.78 -3.92 -8.15
C MET A 211 12.41 -4.81 -9.23
N LEU A 212 11.94 -6.05 -9.40
CA LEU A 212 12.46 -7.03 -10.35
C LEU A 212 11.66 -7.10 -11.67
N ASP A 213 11.21 -5.95 -12.19
CA ASP A 213 10.50 -5.86 -13.48
C ASP A 213 9.30 -6.83 -13.63
N GLY A 214 8.61 -7.09 -12.53
CA GLY A 214 7.43 -7.95 -12.47
C GLY A 214 7.73 -9.44 -12.25
N HIS A 215 8.97 -9.82 -11.94
CA HIS A 215 9.36 -11.20 -11.65
C HIS A 215 9.34 -11.53 -10.16
N HIS A 216 8.86 -12.72 -9.81
CA HIS A 216 9.07 -13.25 -8.47
C HIS A 216 10.55 -13.69 -8.33
N PRO A 217 11.21 -13.46 -7.18
CA PRO A 217 12.64 -13.78 -7.00
C PRO A 217 12.98 -15.26 -7.19
N GLU A 218 12.06 -16.16 -6.84
CA GLU A 218 12.22 -17.62 -7.01
C GLU A 218 11.88 -18.10 -8.43
N GLY A 219 11.61 -17.17 -9.35
CA GLY A 219 11.17 -17.46 -10.71
C GLY A 219 9.66 -17.33 -10.89
N GLY A 220 9.26 -17.21 -12.16
CA GLY A 220 7.88 -16.89 -12.54
C GLY A 220 7.66 -15.40 -12.77
N ARG A 221 6.59 -15.10 -13.50
CA ARG A 221 6.21 -13.73 -13.86
C ARG A 221 4.91 -13.38 -13.15
N VAL A 222 4.98 -12.35 -12.29
CA VAL A 222 3.82 -11.78 -11.60
C VAL A 222 3.07 -10.81 -12.52
N VAL A 223 3.82 -9.90 -13.15
CA VAL A 223 3.32 -8.97 -14.18
C VAL A 223 4.37 -8.74 -15.27
N SER A 224 3.98 -8.13 -16.38
CA SER A 224 4.96 -7.70 -17.39
C SER A 224 5.84 -6.55 -16.87
N PRO A 225 7.06 -6.37 -17.39
CA PRO A 225 7.95 -5.27 -16.99
C PRO A 225 7.28 -3.91 -17.18
N ARG A 226 6.50 -3.76 -18.26
CA ARG A 226 5.70 -2.56 -18.52
C ARG A 226 4.70 -2.27 -17.41
N ARG A 227 4.03 -3.30 -16.87
CA ARG A 227 3.06 -3.15 -15.78
C ARG A 227 3.75 -2.86 -14.45
N ALA A 228 4.86 -3.53 -14.14
CA ALA A 228 5.65 -3.23 -12.94
C ALA A 228 6.07 -1.75 -12.89
N ARG A 229 6.63 -1.23 -13.99
CA ARG A 229 6.99 0.19 -14.11
C ARG A 229 5.80 1.13 -13.94
N ARG A 230 4.63 0.80 -14.52
CA ARG A 230 3.41 1.61 -14.38
C ARG A 230 2.85 1.60 -12.95
N ILE A 231 2.92 0.46 -12.25
CA ILE A 231 2.52 0.37 -10.84
C ILE A 231 3.47 1.24 -9.99
N ASN A 232 4.78 1.16 -10.22
CA ASN A 232 5.74 2.04 -9.54
C ASN A 232 5.47 3.53 -9.83
N ALA A 233 5.14 3.89 -11.07
CA ALA A 233 4.76 5.27 -11.41
C ALA A 233 3.53 5.74 -10.61
N LEU A 234 2.48 4.91 -10.53
CA LEU A 234 1.30 5.21 -9.70
C LEU A 234 1.63 5.31 -8.21
N MET A 235 2.56 4.48 -7.72
CA MET A 235 2.99 4.54 -6.31
C MET A 235 3.69 5.87 -6.05
N LEU A 236 4.57 6.29 -6.96
CA LEU A 236 5.27 7.57 -6.84
C LEU A 236 4.28 8.76 -6.87
N THR A 237 3.32 8.77 -7.79
CA THR A 237 2.47 9.96 -8.01
C THR A 237 1.19 9.99 -7.18
N CYS A 238 0.69 8.83 -6.73
CA CYS A 238 -0.62 8.71 -6.06
C CYS A 238 -0.55 7.97 -4.72
N GLY A 239 0.64 7.60 -4.25
CA GLY A 239 0.80 6.62 -3.18
C GLY A 239 0.72 7.14 -1.75
N HIS A 240 0.81 8.45 -1.52
CA HIS A 240 0.94 9.07 -0.20
C HIS A 240 -0.14 10.13 0.09
N TYR A 241 -1.39 9.83 -0.29
CA TYR A 241 -2.53 10.75 -0.17
C TYR A 241 -2.21 12.10 -0.83
N ASP A 242 -2.60 13.21 -0.18
CA ASP A 242 -2.36 14.58 -0.66
C ASP A 242 -0.87 14.98 -0.58
N ALA A 243 0.00 14.16 0.04
CA ALA A 243 1.45 14.39 0.17
C ALA A 243 2.29 13.60 -0.85
N SER A 244 1.70 13.03 -1.90
CA SER A 244 2.45 12.27 -2.92
C SER A 244 3.53 13.10 -3.62
N GLY A 245 3.27 14.39 -3.87
CA GLY A 245 4.26 15.31 -4.42
C GLY A 245 5.42 15.60 -3.46
N ASP A 246 5.13 15.88 -2.20
CA ASP A 246 6.15 16.14 -1.16
C ASP A 246 7.02 14.89 -0.93
N PHE A 247 6.41 13.71 -0.85
CA PHE A 247 7.13 12.45 -0.70
C PHE A 247 8.07 12.19 -1.89
N ALA A 248 7.59 12.41 -3.12
CA ALA A 248 8.43 12.26 -4.32
C ALA A 248 9.60 13.25 -4.32
N PHE A 249 9.40 14.48 -3.84
CA PHE A 249 10.45 15.50 -3.74
C PHE A 249 11.52 15.15 -2.69
N ARG A 250 11.11 14.72 -1.49
CA ARG A 250 12.02 14.44 -0.37
C ARG A 250 12.71 13.09 -0.46
N VAL A 251 11.97 12.05 -0.87
CA VAL A 251 12.43 10.66 -0.85
C VAL A 251 12.80 10.17 -2.25
N GLY A 252 12.01 10.51 -3.27
CA GLY A 252 12.28 10.09 -4.65
C GLY A 252 12.14 8.59 -4.91
N ILE A 253 11.41 7.86 -4.07
CA ILE A 253 11.19 6.40 -4.20
C ILE A 253 9.69 6.15 -4.39
N PRO A 254 9.25 5.35 -5.39
CA PRO A 254 7.88 4.85 -5.47
C PRO A 254 7.43 4.22 -4.15
N GLY A 255 6.34 4.70 -3.56
CA GLY A 255 5.84 4.10 -2.32
C GLY A 255 4.33 4.14 -2.16
N LYS A 256 3.79 3.30 -1.28
CA LYS A 256 2.39 3.32 -0.88
C LYS A 256 2.31 3.28 0.64
N SER A 257 1.65 4.27 1.23
CA SER A 257 1.37 4.32 2.66
C SER A 257 0.02 3.69 3.03
N GLY A 258 -0.14 3.35 4.30
CA GLY A 258 -1.40 2.96 4.91
C GLY A 258 -1.59 3.63 6.27
N VAL A 259 -2.85 3.92 6.64
CA VAL A 259 -3.21 4.51 7.94
C VAL A 259 -2.85 3.63 9.14
N GLY A 260 -2.52 2.36 8.92
CA GLY A 260 -1.90 1.50 9.92
C GLY A 260 -0.45 1.86 10.26
N GLY A 261 0.11 2.92 9.66
CA GLY A 261 1.46 3.41 9.90
C GLY A 261 2.54 2.77 9.03
N GLY A 262 2.16 1.93 8.06
CA GLY A 262 3.09 1.26 7.16
C GLY A 262 3.35 2.05 5.87
N ILE A 263 4.54 1.88 5.30
CA ILE A 263 4.88 2.32 3.93
C ILE A 263 5.64 1.18 3.25
N LEU A 264 5.18 0.77 2.07
CA LEU A 264 5.94 -0.06 1.13
C LEU A 264 6.61 0.86 0.11
N ALA A 265 7.93 0.79 -0.03
CA ALA A 265 8.72 1.60 -0.97
C ALA A 265 9.55 0.70 -1.89
N ILE A 266 9.63 1.03 -3.18
CA ILE A 266 10.27 0.21 -4.21
C ILE A 266 11.35 1.03 -4.91
N VAL A 267 12.60 0.56 -4.81
CA VAL A 267 13.74 1.07 -5.57
C VAL A 267 13.98 0.12 -6.75
N PRO A 268 13.60 0.50 -7.99
CA PRO A 268 13.71 -0.38 -9.15
C PRO A 268 15.13 -0.94 -9.31
N GLY A 269 15.23 -2.27 -9.51
CA GLY A 269 16.50 -2.98 -9.66
C GLY A 269 17.35 -3.13 -8.39
N ARG A 270 16.93 -2.59 -7.23
CA ARG A 270 17.78 -2.55 -6.03
C ARG A 270 17.14 -3.12 -4.78
N ALA A 271 15.99 -2.58 -4.36
CA ALA A 271 15.42 -2.92 -3.06
C ALA A 271 13.89 -2.75 -3.01
N SER A 272 13.26 -3.59 -2.19
CA SER A 272 11.89 -3.46 -1.72
C SER A 272 11.94 -3.24 -0.21
N ILE A 273 11.38 -2.14 0.25
CA ILE A 273 11.55 -1.61 1.61
C ILE A 273 10.17 -1.52 2.26
N ALA A 274 10.06 -1.96 3.50
CA ALA A 274 8.90 -1.72 4.34
C ALA A 274 9.34 -0.97 5.60
N VAL A 275 8.65 0.11 5.92
CA VAL A 275 8.77 0.82 7.20
C VAL A 275 7.42 0.85 7.88
N TRP A 276 7.44 0.83 9.20
CA TRP A 276 6.23 0.91 10.01
C TRP A 276 6.48 1.74 11.26
N SER A 277 5.63 2.75 11.46
CA SER A 277 5.46 3.48 12.71
C SER A 277 4.02 3.96 12.79
N PRO A 278 3.27 3.66 13.87
CA PRO A 278 1.82 3.91 13.94
C PRO A 278 1.42 5.38 13.86
N GLY A 279 2.26 6.27 14.37
CA GLY A 279 1.97 7.70 14.38
C GLY A 279 2.06 8.33 13.00
N LEU A 280 0.99 9.00 12.60
CA LEU A 280 0.79 9.63 11.31
C LEU A 280 1.05 11.14 11.38
N ASN A 281 1.49 11.72 10.27
CA ASN A 281 1.50 13.16 10.05
C ASN A 281 0.11 13.67 9.62
N ASP A 282 -0.02 14.98 9.43
CA ASP A 282 -1.29 15.64 9.06
C ASP A 282 -1.88 15.14 7.73
N SER A 283 -1.05 14.56 6.86
CA SER A 283 -1.49 13.96 5.59
C SER A 283 -1.85 12.48 5.69
N GLY A 284 -1.82 11.88 6.88
CA GLY A 284 -2.17 10.49 7.13
C GLY A 284 -1.08 9.46 6.76
N ASN A 285 0.16 9.91 6.55
CA ASN A 285 1.32 9.06 6.29
C ASN A 285 2.12 8.83 7.58
N SER A 286 2.77 7.68 7.71
CA SER A 286 3.65 7.41 8.86
C SER A 286 4.74 8.49 8.98
N HIS A 287 4.77 9.20 10.11
CA HIS A 287 5.68 10.33 10.31
C HIS A 287 7.13 9.83 10.34
N LEU A 288 7.45 8.94 11.28
CA LEU A 288 8.79 8.34 11.38
C LEU A 288 9.11 7.44 10.19
N GLY A 289 8.14 6.76 9.60
CA GLY A 289 8.37 5.98 8.38
C GLY A 289 8.86 6.85 7.21
N THR A 290 8.29 8.04 7.06
CA THR A 290 8.71 8.99 6.02
C THR A 290 10.13 9.49 6.27
N LEU A 291 10.45 9.88 7.52
CA LEU A 291 11.81 10.32 7.90
C LEU A 291 12.86 9.21 7.70
N ALA A 292 12.52 7.98 8.06
CA ALA A 292 13.40 6.82 7.87
C ALA A 292 13.72 6.58 6.38
N LEU A 293 12.71 6.69 5.50
CA LEU A 293 12.91 6.53 4.06
C LEU A 293 13.70 7.68 3.45
N GLU A 294 13.51 8.91 3.93
CA GLU A 294 14.30 10.07 3.53
C GLU A 294 15.77 9.89 3.93
N GLU A 295 16.06 9.50 5.17
CA GLU A 295 17.44 9.24 5.63
C GLU A 295 18.07 8.08 4.84
N LEU A 296 17.32 7.00 4.59
CA LEU A 296 17.78 5.89 3.76
C LEU A 296 18.13 6.35 2.34
N ALA A 297 17.27 7.12 1.69
CA ALA A 297 17.48 7.64 0.35
C ALA A 297 18.71 8.56 0.29
N GLN A 298 18.86 9.48 1.27
CA GLN A 298 20.02 10.37 1.37
C GLN A 298 21.34 9.62 1.56
N ARG A 299 21.37 8.62 2.43
CA ARG A 299 22.60 7.87 2.72
C ARG A 299 22.97 6.93 1.57
N THR A 300 22.00 6.28 0.93
CA THR A 300 22.25 5.32 -0.16
C THR A 300 22.36 5.95 -1.55
N GLY A 301 21.86 7.18 -1.72
CA GLY A 301 21.63 7.80 -3.02
C GLY A 301 20.48 7.18 -3.82
N TRP A 302 19.68 6.29 -3.22
CA TRP A 302 18.57 5.62 -3.90
C TRP A 302 17.42 6.59 -4.15
N SER A 303 17.15 6.84 -5.43
CA SER A 303 16.01 7.60 -5.92
C SER A 303 15.82 7.28 -7.39
N VAL A 304 14.59 7.37 -7.89
CA VAL A 304 14.32 7.26 -9.35
C VAL A 304 14.79 8.48 -10.14
N PHE A 305 15.19 9.54 -9.44
CA PHE A 305 15.76 10.76 -10.02
C PHE A 305 17.29 10.80 -9.93
N SER A 306 17.90 9.85 -9.23
CA SER A 306 19.36 9.69 -9.20
C SER A 306 19.85 8.95 -10.44
N PRO A 307 21.08 9.22 -10.93
CA PRO A 307 21.70 8.40 -11.97
C PRO A 307 21.74 6.93 -11.57
N ALA A 308 21.60 6.04 -12.55
CA ALA A 308 21.86 4.61 -12.33
C ALA A 308 23.34 4.46 -11.97
N SER A 309 23.60 4.12 -10.70
CA SER A 309 24.93 3.68 -10.22
C SER A 309 25.12 2.18 -10.44
#